data_AF-A0A4V1ELL8-F1
#
_entry.id   AF-A0A4V1ELL8-F1
#
_cell.length_a   1.000
_cell.length_b   1.000
_cell.length_c   1.000
_cell.angle_alpha   90.00
_cell.angle_beta   90.00
_cell.angle_gamma   90.00
#
_symmetry.space_group_name_H-M   'P 1'
#
loop_
_entity.id
_entity.type
_entity.pdbx_description
1 polymer ?
#
loop_
_entity_poly.entity_id
_entity_poly.type
_entity_poly.pdbx_seq_one_letter_code
_entity_poly.pdbx_strand_id
1 'polypeptide(L)'
;MGDDSVSSEDTPEVQDVLDALDDPACRAILQETIEPMTANELLDACDIPKSTLYRKLELLSSASLVREQETINPGGGRVTYYERSFEDVTISMDDTGTFSVSVDRPPKSTDERLADIWSMMGDEV
;
A
#
# COMPACT_ATOMS: atom_id res chain seq x y z
N MET A 1 16.78 -24.54 9.09
CA MET A 1 15.83 -23.47 9.46
C MET A 1 15.84 -22.47 8.33
N GLY A 2 14.70 -22.28 7.67
CA GLY A 2 14.56 -21.34 6.55
C GLY A 2 14.61 -19.91 7.05
N ASP A 3 15.25 -19.07 6.26
CA ASP A 3 15.56 -17.67 6.48
C ASP A 3 14.26 -16.82 6.45
N ASP A 4 13.79 -16.40 7.63
CA ASP A 4 12.77 -15.35 7.79
C ASP A 4 13.48 -13.98 7.78
N SER A 5 14.23 -13.70 6.72
CA SER A 5 14.56 -12.32 6.35
C SER A 5 13.29 -11.70 5.78
N VAL A 6 12.33 -11.38 6.65
CA VAL A 6 11.40 -10.30 6.38
C VAL A 6 12.27 -9.05 6.20
N SER A 7 12.46 -8.62 4.95
CA SER A 7 13.15 -7.38 4.65
C SER A 7 12.55 -6.28 5.52
N SER A 8 13.33 -5.74 6.44
CA SER A 8 12.91 -4.71 7.40
C SER A 8 12.51 -3.38 6.74
N GLU A 9 12.45 -3.33 5.41
CA GLU A 9 12.19 -2.14 4.60
C GLU A 9 10.68 -1.91 4.33
N ASP A 10 9.82 -2.87 4.67
CA ASP A 10 8.36 -2.82 4.44
C ASP A 10 7.52 -2.59 5.71
N THR A 11 8.15 -2.40 6.87
CA THR A 11 7.43 -2.19 8.14
C THR A 11 7.15 -0.69 8.33
N PRO A 12 5.89 -0.25 8.21
CA PRO A 12 5.55 1.16 8.34
C PRO A 12 5.75 1.66 9.77
N GLU A 13 5.97 2.96 9.93
CA GLU A 13 5.97 3.60 11.25
C GLU A 13 4.57 3.52 11.88
N VAL A 14 4.52 3.26 13.19
CA VAL A 14 3.25 3.14 13.93
C VAL A 14 2.40 4.40 13.75
N GLN A 15 3.04 5.57 13.75
CA GLN A 15 2.33 6.84 13.63
C GLN A 15 1.65 6.99 12.26
N ASP A 16 2.30 6.61 11.18
CA ASP A 16 1.74 6.72 9.83
C ASP A 16 0.51 5.80 9.67
N VAL A 17 0.59 4.59 10.23
CA VAL A 17 -0.55 3.66 10.27
C VAL A 17 -1.71 4.24 11.09
N LEU A 18 -1.42 4.84 12.25
CA LEU A 18 -2.45 5.46 13.09
C LEU A 18 -3.09 6.67 12.40
N ASP A 19 -2.30 7.57 11.83
CA ASP A 19 -2.76 8.75 11.09
C ASP A 19 -3.58 8.34 9.84
N ALA A 20 -3.22 7.23 9.20
CA ALA A 20 -3.98 6.69 8.09
C ALA A 20 -5.31 6.08 8.56
N LEU A 21 -5.29 5.26 9.61
CA LEU A 21 -6.49 4.54 10.08
C LEU A 21 -7.45 5.43 10.88
N ASP A 22 -7.00 6.55 11.47
CA ASP A 22 -7.87 7.53 12.12
C ASP A 22 -8.69 8.36 11.12
N ASP A 23 -8.21 8.49 9.88
CA ASP A 23 -8.81 9.35 8.86
C ASP A 23 -9.95 8.61 8.12
N PRO A 24 -11.18 9.17 8.11
CA PRO A 24 -12.32 8.53 7.43
C PRO A 24 -12.16 8.43 5.92
N ALA A 25 -11.48 9.39 5.27
CA ALA A 25 -11.23 9.33 3.83
C ALA A 25 -10.21 8.24 3.48
N CYS A 26 -9.18 8.05 4.31
CA CYS A 26 -8.27 6.91 4.16
C CYS A 26 -9.01 5.58 4.28
N ARG A 27 -9.87 5.43 5.30
CA ARG A 27 -10.69 4.21 5.45
C ARG A 27 -11.65 3.98 4.28
N ALA A 28 -12.24 5.03 3.73
CA ALA A 28 -13.09 4.92 2.54
C ALA A 28 -12.29 4.42 1.33
N ILE A 29 -11.11 4.99 1.08
CA ILE A 29 -10.22 4.53 0.00
C ILE A 29 -9.86 3.04 0.19
N LEU A 30 -9.47 2.64 1.40
CA LEU A 30 -9.14 1.25 1.72
C LEU A 30 -10.30 0.25 1.50
N GLN A 31 -11.55 0.71 1.65
CA GLN A 31 -12.74 -0.11 1.40
C GLN A 31 -13.01 -0.29 -0.09
N GLU A 32 -12.69 0.71 -0.91
CA GLU A 32 -12.85 0.65 -2.36
C GLU A 32 -11.72 -0.15 -3.03
N THR A 33 -10.48 -0.05 -2.53
CA THR A 33 -9.29 -0.71 -3.11
C THR A 33 -9.13 -2.20 -2.73
N ILE A 34 -10.23 -2.90 -2.45
CA ILE A 34 -10.21 -4.37 -2.32
C ILE A 34 -9.79 -5.02 -3.65
N GLU A 35 -10.24 -4.42 -4.75
CA GLU A 35 -9.76 -4.69 -6.11
C GLU A 35 -8.95 -3.48 -6.60
N PRO A 36 -8.00 -3.64 -7.53
CA PRO A 36 -7.21 -2.52 -8.04
C PRO A 36 -8.09 -1.43 -8.68
N MET A 37 -7.95 -0.18 -8.20
CA MET A 37 -8.69 0.98 -8.72
C MET A 37 -7.75 2.12 -9.09
N THR A 38 -8.10 2.88 -10.12
CA THR A 38 -7.39 4.10 -10.50
C THR A 38 -7.77 5.28 -9.62
N ALA A 39 -6.92 6.30 -9.56
CA ALA A 39 -7.24 7.53 -8.83
C ALA A 39 -8.55 8.17 -9.33
N ASN A 40 -8.88 8.08 -10.62
CA ASN A 40 -10.14 8.64 -11.13
C ASN A 40 -11.35 7.87 -10.62
N GLU A 41 -11.28 6.53 -10.59
CA GLU A 41 -12.39 5.71 -10.05
C GLU A 41 -12.57 5.96 -8.55
N LEU A 42 -11.48 6.17 -7.80
CA LEU A 42 -11.55 6.53 -6.38
C LEU A 42 -12.15 7.92 -6.14
N LEU A 43 -11.93 8.89 -7.04
CA LEU A 43 -12.60 10.20 -6.95
C LEU A 43 -14.11 10.06 -7.07
N ASP A 44 -14.56 9.22 -7.99
CA ASP A 44 -15.98 8.99 -8.24
C ASP A 44 -16.62 8.18 -7.09
N ALA A 45 -15.91 7.19 -6.54
CA ALA A 45 -16.43 6.31 -5.49
C ALA A 45 -16.44 6.96 -4.10
N CYS A 46 -15.38 7.67 -3.73
CA CYS A 46 -15.24 8.24 -2.38
C CYS A 46 -15.89 9.63 -2.20
N ASP A 47 -16.28 10.31 -3.30
CA ASP A 47 -16.82 11.68 -3.30
C ASP A 47 -15.97 12.68 -2.48
N ILE A 48 -14.64 12.62 -2.67
CA ILE A 48 -13.68 13.52 -2.00
C ILE A 48 -12.95 14.43 -3.00
N PRO A 49 -12.51 15.63 -2.58
CA PRO A 49 -11.74 16.51 -3.45
C PRO A 49 -10.45 15.85 -3.95
N LYS A 50 -10.06 16.15 -5.20
CA LYS A 50 -8.85 15.59 -5.83
C LYS A 50 -7.58 15.79 -5.02
N SER A 51 -7.37 16.99 -4.48
CA SER A 51 -6.20 17.27 -3.62
C SER A 51 -6.23 16.47 -2.32
N THR A 52 -7.42 16.17 -1.79
CA THR A 52 -7.57 15.31 -0.62
C THR A 52 -7.21 13.88 -0.99
N LEU A 53 -7.74 13.32 -2.09
CA LEU A 53 -7.45 11.96 -2.52
C LEU A 53 -5.94 11.70 -2.63
N TYR A 54 -5.20 12.52 -3.39
CA TYR A 54 -3.75 12.29 -3.55
C TYR A 54 -2.98 12.39 -2.23
N ARG A 55 -3.38 13.30 -1.33
CA ARG A 55 -2.77 13.37 0.01
C ARG A 55 -3.04 12.12 0.84
N LYS A 56 -4.21 11.50 0.67
CA LYS A 56 -4.58 10.28 1.39
C LYS A 56 -3.93 9.04 0.78
N LEU A 57 -3.82 8.97 -0.54
CA LEU A 57 -3.06 7.92 -1.22
C LEU A 57 -1.59 7.96 -0.81
N GLU A 58 -0.96 9.14 -0.77
CA GLU A 58 0.42 9.28 -0.30
C GLU A 58 0.59 8.77 1.14
N LEU A 59 -0.33 9.13 2.04
CA LEU A 59 -0.30 8.68 3.44
C LEU A 59 -0.50 7.15 3.55
N LEU A 60 -1.42 6.59 2.77
CA LEU A 60 -1.68 5.15 2.74
C LEU A 60 -0.51 4.36 2.14
N SER A 61 0.14 4.88 1.10
CA SER A 61 1.35 4.32 0.50
C SER A 61 2.52 4.37 1.49
N SER A 62 2.71 5.50 2.19
CA SER A 62 3.74 5.66 3.23
C SER A 62 3.52 4.68 4.40
N ALA A 63 2.26 4.52 4.83
CA ALA A 63 1.85 3.54 5.84
C ALA A 63 1.86 2.09 5.31
N SER A 64 2.26 1.86 4.05
CA SER A 64 2.28 0.55 3.39
C SER A 64 0.95 -0.22 3.45
N LEU A 65 -0.17 0.51 3.48
CA LEU A 65 -1.53 -0.03 3.51
C LEU A 65 -2.13 -0.15 2.10
N VAL A 66 -1.58 0.60 1.13
CA VAL A 66 -1.93 0.54 -0.29
C VAL A 66 -0.65 0.39 -1.10
N ARG A 67 -0.71 -0.44 -2.15
CA ARG A 67 0.33 -0.58 -3.17
C ARG A 67 -0.08 0.14 -4.45
N GLU A 68 0.90 0.78 -5.10
CA GLU A 68 0.74 1.38 -6.41
C GLU A 68 1.28 0.45 -7.50
N GLN A 69 0.51 0.27 -8.57
CA GLN A 69 0.89 -0.52 -9.73
C GLN A 69 0.69 0.31 -11.01
N GLU A 70 1.77 0.62 -11.71
CA GLU A 70 1.69 1.31 -13.00
C GLU A 70 1.57 0.31 -14.15
N THR A 71 0.60 0.54 -15.03
CA THR A 71 0.42 -0.25 -16.26
C THR A 71 0.24 0.65 -17.48
N ILE A 72 0.43 0.07 -18.66
CA ILE A 72 0.22 0.74 -19.95
C ILE A 72 -1.15 0.32 -20.46
N ASN A 73 -2.05 1.29 -20.63
CA ASN A 73 -3.35 1.02 -21.23
C ASN A 73 -3.22 0.76 -22.75
N PRO A 74 -4.24 0.20 -23.41
CA PRO A 74 -4.21 -0.08 -24.85
C PRO A 74 -3.97 1.16 -25.75
N GLY A 75 -4.19 2.36 -25.23
CA GLY A 75 -3.93 3.63 -25.91
C GLY A 75 -2.50 4.17 -25.73
N GLY A 76 -1.63 3.45 -25.01
CA GLY A 76 -0.25 3.83 -24.72
C GLY A 76 -0.08 4.80 -23.56
N GLY A 77 -1.14 5.11 -22.81
CA GLY A 77 -1.08 5.94 -21.62
C GLY A 77 -0.71 5.12 -20.38
N ARG A 78 0.17 5.68 -19.53
CA ARG A 78 0.41 5.13 -18.18
C ARG A 78 -0.82 5.37 -17.32
N VAL A 79 -1.23 4.34 -16.59
CA VAL A 79 -2.31 4.40 -15.60
C VAL A 79 -1.80 3.75 -14.32
N THR A 80 -1.98 4.45 -13.19
CA THR A 80 -1.66 3.94 -11.86
C THR A 80 -2.91 3.35 -11.23
N TYR A 81 -2.80 2.10 -10.78
CA TYR A 81 -3.78 1.40 -9.97
C TYR A 81 -3.32 1.36 -8.51
N TYR A 82 -4.28 1.43 -7.61
CA TYR A 82 -4.11 1.39 -6.17
C TYR A 82 -4.87 0.18 -5.64
N GLU A 83 -4.21 -0.62 -4.81
CA GLU A 83 -4.77 -1.84 -4.24
C GLU A 83 -4.38 -1.94 -2.76
N ARG A 84 -5.32 -2.32 -1.91
CA ARG A 84 -5.06 -2.58 -0.49
C ARG A 84 -4.12 -3.77 -0.35
N SER A 85 -3.00 -3.57 0.35
CA SER A 85 -1.90 -4.55 0.40
C SER A 85 -1.83 -5.36 1.70
N PHE A 86 -2.91 -5.43 2.49
CA PHE A 86 -2.93 -6.11 3.80
C PHE A 86 -4.25 -6.81 4.07
N GLU A 87 -4.23 -7.79 4.97
CA GLU A 87 -5.42 -8.44 5.54
C GLU A 87 -5.69 -7.93 6.95
N ASP A 88 -4.65 -7.89 7.79
CA ASP A 88 -4.73 -7.49 9.19
C ASP A 88 -3.63 -6.48 9.57
N VAL A 89 -3.98 -5.56 10.47
CA VAL A 89 -3.03 -4.63 11.12
C VAL A 89 -3.09 -4.88 12.61
N THR A 90 -1.97 -5.27 13.20
CA THR A 90 -1.82 -5.50 14.64
C THR A 90 -0.93 -4.43 15.24
N ILE A 91 -1.48 -3.69 16.21
CA ILE A 91 -0.73 -2.74 17.04
C ILE A 91 -0.49 -3.41 18.38
N SER A 92 0.76 -3.42 18.82
CA SER A 92 1.14 -3.97 20.12
C SER A 92 2.00 -3.00 20.90
N MET A 93 2.03 -3.19 22.22
CA MET A 93 2.89 -2.46 23.14
C MET A 93 3.63 -3.48 23.99
N ASP A 94 4.94 -3.35 24.06
CA ASP A 94 5.77 -4.21 24.91
C ASP A 94 5.79 -3.74 26.37
N ASP A 95 6.43 -4.53 27.24
CA ASP A 95 6.56 -4.22 28.67
C ASP A 95 7.39 -2.95 28.95
N THR A 96 8.09 -2.40 27.95
CA THR A 96 8.82 -1.13 28.05
C THR A 96 7.95 0.07 27.69
N GLY A 97 6.73 -0.17 27.19
CA GLY A 97 5.82 0.86 26.69
C GLY A 97 6.07 1.27 25.24
N THR A 98 6.88 0.51 24.50
CA THR A 98 7.21 0.79 23.10
C THR A 98 6.11 0.21 22.20
N PHE A 99 5.55 1.05 21.34
CA PHE A 99 4.60 0.60 20.32
C PHE A 99 5.33 -0.09 19.17
N SER A 100 4.69 -1.11 18.62
CA SER A 100 5.06 -1.69 17.33
C SER A 100 3.82 -1.98 16.51
N VAL A 101 3.99 -2.00 15.19
CA VAL A 101 2.95 -2.37 14.24
C VAL A 101 3.44 -3.56 13.42
N SER A 102 2.53 -4.49 13.18
CA SER A 102 2.72 -5.59 12.24
C SER A 102 1.55 -5.57 11.26
N VAL A 103 1.88 -5.63 9.97
CA VAL A 103 0.90 -5.65 8.88
C VAL A 103 0.98 -7.03 8.24
N ASP A 104 -0.07 -7.83 8.41
CA ASP A 104 -0.17 -9.13 7.76
C ASP A 104 -0.65 -8.95 6.33
N ARG A 105 0.07 -9.55 5.39
CA ARG A 105 -0.14 -9.35 3.96
C ARG A 105 -0.34 -10.70 3.29
N PRO A 106 -1.26 -10.80 2.32
CA PRO A 106 -1.40 -12.03 1.56
C PRO A 106 -0.06 -12.34 0.87
N PRO A 107 0.34 -13.62 0.75
CA PRO A 107 1.58 -13.97 0.10
C PRO A 107 1.55 -13.45 -1.34
N LYS A 108 2.46 -12.51 -1.66
CA LYS A 108 2.68 -12.02 -3.03
C LYS A 108 2.66 -13.21 -3.99
N SER A 109 1.84 -13.14 -5.04
CA SER A 109 1.84 -14.17 -6.07
C SER A 109 3.25 -14.30 -6.65
N THR A 110 3.64 -15.49 -7.12
CA THR A 110 5.00 -15.72 -7.64
C THR A 110 5.37 -14.75 -8.75
N ASP A 111 4.40 -14.32 -9.56
CA ASP A 111 4.57 -13.32 -10.61
C ASP A 111 4.98 -11.93 -10.09
N GLU A 112 4.43 -11.46 -8.96
CA GLU A 112 4.82 -10.18 -8.38
C GLU A 112 6.23 -10.20 -7.79
N ARG A 113 6.61 -11.31 -7.15
CA ARG A 113 7.99 -11.48 -6.66
C ARG A 113 9.00 -11.50 -7.79
N LEU A 114 8.63 -12.08 -8.94
CA LEU A 114 9.46 -12.04 -10.14
C LEU A 114 9.55 -10.62 -10.68
N ALA A 115 8.44 -9.88 -10.79
CA ALA A 115 8.46 -8.49 -11.29
C ALA A 115 9.39 -7.57 -10.47
N ASP A 116 9.38 -7.67 -9.14
CA ASP A 116 10.30 -6.94 -8.25
C ASP A 116 11.78 -7.32 -8.56
N ILE A 117 12.07 -8.61 -8.78
CA ILE A 117 13.42 -9.11 -9.12
C ILE A 117 13.88 -8.61 -10.51
N TRP A 118 13.00 -8.62 -11.51
CA TRP A 118 13.34 -8.18 -12.86
C TRP A 118 13.49 -6.65 -12.94
N SER A 119 12.69 -5.89 -12.16
CA SER A 119 12.83 -4.43 -12.06
C SER A 119 14.18 -4.02 -11.46
N MET A 120 14.72 -4.81 -10.52
CA MET A 120 16.04 -4.57 -9.93
C MET A 120 17.20 -4.85 -10.90
N MET A 121 16.95 -5.60 -11.97
CA MET A 121 17.97 -5.96 -12.98
C MET A 121 17.92 -5.07 -14.23
N GLY A 122 16.88 -4.25 -14.39
CA GLY A 122 16.64 -3.44 -15.61
C GLY A 122 17.33 -2.08 -15.66
N ASP A 123 18.01 -1.67 -14.59
CA ASP A 123 18.66 -0.36 -14.46
C ASP A 123 20.18 -0.44 -14.68
N GLU A 124 20.62 -1.09 -15.77
CA GLU A 124 21.97 -0.88 -16.32
C GLU A 124 22.02 -1.29 -17.80
N VAL A 125 21.79 -0.33 -18.71
CA VAL A 125 22.35 -0.30 -20.08
C VAL A 125 22.54 1.12 -20.60
#